data_AF-A0A2D7HMF6-F1
#
_entry.id   AF-A0A2D7HMF6-F1
#
_cell.length_a   1.000
_cell.length_b   1.000
_cell.length_c   1.000
_cell.angle_alpha   90.00
_cell.angle_beta   90.00
_cell.angle_gamma   90.00
#
_symmetry.space_group_name_H-M   'P 1'
#
loop_
_entity.id
_entity.type
_entity.pdbx_description
1 polymer ?
#
loop_
_entity_poly.entity_id
_entity_poly.type
_entity_poly.pdbx_seq_one_letter_code
_entity_poly.pdbx_strand_id
1 'polypeptide(L)' 'MKNIAKEKILKNELCLGVGLRQTRTADIGKIMSTCGYDWLFIDMEHNSMDID' A
#
# COMPACT_ATOMS: atom_id res chain seq x y z
N MET A 1 3.90 11.71 -12.27
CA MET A 1 4.18 10.97 -11.02
C MET A 1 4.35 9.50 -11.37
N LYS A 2 5.29 8.79 -10.76
CA LYS A 2 5.65 7.40 -11.11
C LYS A 2 4.81 6.39 -10.34
N ASN A 3 4.24 5.37 -10.99
CA ASN A 3 3.53 4.27 -10.32
C ASN A 3 4.42 3.01 -10.33
N ILE A 4 5.14 2.80 -9.23
CA ILE A 4 6.15 1.75 -9.09
C ILE A 4 5.52 0.36 -9.21
N ALA A 5 4.39 0.11 -8.53
CA ALA A 5 3.71 -1.19 -8.56
C ALA A 5 3.26 -1.57 -9.98
N LYS A 6 2.67 -0.62 -10.73
CA LYS A 6 2.26 -0.84 -12.12
C LYS A 6 3.46 -1.18 -13.01
N GLU A 7 4.58 -0.47 -12.86
CA GLU A 7 5.78 -0.75 -13.64
C GLU A 7 6.36 -2.13 -13.37
N LYS A 8 6.46 -2.54 -12.09
CA LYS A 8 6.96 -3.87 -11.72
C LYS A 8 6.07 -4.98 -12.30
N ILE A 9 4.75 -4.84 -12.16
CA ILE A 9 3.78 -5.81 -12.69
C ILE A 9 3.92 -5.93 -14.22
N LEU A 10 4.01 -4.81 -14.95
CA LEU A 10 4.17 -4.83 -16.42
C LEU A 10 5.49 -5.47 -16.87
N LYS A 11 6.51 -5.48 -16.01
CA LYS A 11 7.81 -6.12 -16.25
C LYS A 11 7.88 -7.56 -15.75
N ASN A 12 6.78 -8.12 -15.22
CA ASN A 12 6.77 -9.44 -14.57
C ASN A 12 7.76 -9.54 -13.38
N GLU A 13 8.03 -8.42 -12.70
CA GLU A 13 8.88 -8.37 -11.52
C GLU A 13 8.08 -8.69 -10.25
N LEU A 14 8.76 -9.19 -9.22
CA LEU A 14 8.16 -9.40 -7.90
C LEU A 14 7.65 -8.07 -7.32
N CYS A 15 6.36 -8.05 -6.97
CA CYS A 15 5.66 -6.88 -6.45
C CYS A 15 4.95 -7.24 -5.13
N LEU A 16 5.53 -6.86 -4.00
CA LEU A 16 5.04 -7.22 -2.66
C LEU A 16 4.25 -6.06 -2.06
N GLY A 17 3.08 -6.34 -1.48
CA GLY A 17 2.27 -5.33 -0.81
C GLY A 17 1.69 -5.80 0.51
N VAL A 18 1.08 -4.86 1.23
CA VAL A 18 0.53 -5.07 2.58
C VAL A 18 -0.94 -4.70 2.63
N GLY A 19 -1.74 -5.59 3.23
CA GLY A 19 -3.13 -5.33 3.57
C GLY A 19 -3.27 -4.52 4.86
N LEU A 20 -3.85 -3.32 4.76
CA LEU A 20 -4.10 -2.46 5.91
C LEU A 20 -5.55 -2.62 6.40
N ARG A 21 -5.70 -3.38 7.49
CA ARG A 21 -6.97 -3.48 8.22
C ARG A 21 -6.92 -2.92 9.63
N GLN A 22 -5.82 -3.17 10.34
CA GLN A 22 -5.70 -2.81 11.76
C GLN A 22 -5.10 -1.42 11.98
N THR A 23 -4.03 -1.09 11.26
CA THR A 23 -3.41 0.25 11.33
C THR A 23 -4.13 1.20 10.39
N ARG A 24 -4.65 2.30 10.97
CA ARG A 24 -5.54 3.27 10.32
C ARG A 24 -4.97 4.69 10.35
N THR A 25 -3.69 4.81 10.67
CA THR A 25 -2.98 6.08 10.81
C THR A 25 -2.12 6.32 9.56
N ALA A 26 -1.96 7.59 9.17
CA ALA A 26 -1.27 7.96 7.93
C ALA A 26 0.24 7.66 7.93
N ASP A 27 0.84 7.46 9.10
CA ASP A 27 2.26 7.11 9.28
C ASP A 27 2.63 5.74 8.70
N ILE A 28 1.67 4.81 8.61
CA ILE A 28 1.87 3.46 8.05
C ILE A 28 2.40 3.50 6.62
N GLY A 29 2.03 4.54 5.84
CA GLY A 29 2.55 4.74 4.49
C GLY A 29 4.06 4.88 4.46
N LYS A 30 4.63 5.66 5.39
CA LYS A 30 6.08 5.86 5.50
C LYS A 30 6.78 4.61 6.04
N ILE A 31 6.18 3.95 7.03
CA ILE A 31 6.74 2.72 7.62
C ILE A 31 6.87 1.65 6.53
N MET A 32 5.79 1.37 5.79
CA MET A 32 5.79 0.33 4.77
C MET A 32 6.70 0.66 3.58
N SER A 33 6.80 1.95 3.20
CA SER A 33 7.77 2.39 2.20
C SER A 33 9.21 2.15 2.67
N THR A 34 9.51 2.38 3.95
CA THR A 34 10.84 2.12 4.54
C THR A 34 11.15 0.62 4.59
N CYS A 35 10.14 -0.21 4.83
CA CYS A 35 10.26 -1.67 4.77
C CYS A 35 10.41 -2.25 3.35
N GLY A 36 10.30 -1.42 2.31
CA GLY A 36 10.48 -1.84 0.92
C GLY A 36 9.26 -2.48 0.26
N TYR A 37 8.05 -2.28 0.82
CA TYR A 37 6.83 -2.71 0.16
C TYR A 37 6.47 -1.81 -1.03
N ASP A 38 5.96 -2.42 -2.09
CA ASP A 38 5.70 -1.78 -3.37
C ASP A 38 4.31 -1.10 -3.42
N TRP A 39 3.35 -1.60 -2.65
CA TRP A 39 1.98 -1.06 -2.59
C TRP A 39 1.27 -1.40 -1.29
N LEU A 40 0.21 -0.64 -1.01
CA LEU A 40 -0.67 -0.82 0.15
C LEU A 40 -2.10 -1.06 -0.34
N PHE A 41 -2.73 -2.11 0.18
CA PHE A 41 -4.17 -2.27 0.08
C PHE A 41 -4.82 -1.54 1.24
N ILE A 42 -5.39 -0.37 0.97
CA ILE A 42 -6.17 0.38 1.95
C ILE A 42 -7.59 -0.15 1.88
N ASP A 43 -7.94 -1.05 2.81
CA ASP A 43 -9.24 -1.70 2.83
C ASP A 43 -10.30 -0.77 3.44
N MET A 44 -10.86 0.12 2.65
CA MET A 44 -11.91 1.03 3.11
C MET A 44 -13.30 0.38 3.17
N GLU A 45 -13.44 -0.87 2.70
CA GLU A 45 -14.74 -1.57 2.65
C GLU A 45 -15.02 -2.30 3.97
N HIS A 46 -14.00 -2.88 4.59
CA HIS A 46 -14.15 -3.74 5.77
C HIS A 46 -13.53 -3.15 7.04
N ASN A 47 -13.27 -1.85 7.04
CA ASN A 47 -12.86 -1.13 8.23
C ASN A 47 -13.58 0.22 8.29
N SER A 48 -13.46 0.91 9.41
CA SER A 48 -14.13 2.20 9.64
C SER A 48 -13.40 3.41 9.03
N MET A 49 -12.42 3.25 8.11
CA MET A 49 -11.61 4.40 7.62
C MET A 49 -12.50 5.25 6.73
N ASP A 50 -12.39 6.56 6.90
CA ASP A 50 -13.15 7.54 6.13
C ASP A 50 -12.19 8.46 5.37
N ILE A 51 -12.74 9.27 4.47
CA ILE A 51 -12.01 10.24 3.64
C ILE A 51 -11.80 11.57 4.37
N ASP A 52 -12.59 11.83 5.43
CA ASP A 52 -12.52 13.03 6.27
C ASP A 52 -11.23 13.14 7.11
#